data_AF-A0A3E1NCW5-F1
#
_entry.id   AF-A0A3E1NCW5-F1
#
_cell.length_a   1.000
_cell.length_b   1.000
_cell.length_c   1.000
_cell.angle_alpha   90.00
_cell.angle_beta   90.00
_cell.angle_gamma   90.00
#
_symmetry.space_group_name_H-M   'P 1'
#
loop_
_entity.id
_entity.type
_entity.pdbx_description
1 polymer ?
#
loop_
_entity_poly.entity_id
_entity_poly.type
_entity_poly.pdbx_seq_one_letter_code
_entity_poly.pdbx_strand_id
1 'polypeptide(L)'
;MLSFIVFGSGYNSGGDVKQKLAKKIKEEAQFETVAEETKPTIDSTFKKIIQYDPSVQALFLESDIQNAIAAIKAAYQRRAYDNRYKCFLQQARFFEMMFSDRKELRGNYKDIENYNKSLEDCKVYRTGLQQAIMQRHR
;
A
#
# COMPACT_ATOMS: atom_id res chain seq x y z
N MET A 1 -56.80 2.74 34.66
CA MET A 1 -56.80 1.75 33.56
C MET A 1 -56.07 2.25 32.31
N LEU A 2 -56.17 3.53 31.91
CA LEU A 2 -55.45 4.06 30.72
C LEU A 2 -53.95 4.37 30.94
N SER A 3 -53.51 4.53 32.19
CA SER A 3 -52.10 4.80 32.51
C SER A 3 -51.16 3.60 32.26
N PHE A 4 -51.68 2.37 32.34
CA PHE A 4 -50.88 1.17 32.10
C PHE A 4 -50.57 0.94 30.61
N ILE A 5 -51.40 1.46 29.71
CA ILE A 5 -51.21 1.32 28.26
C ILE A 5 -50.15 2.32 27.75
N VAL A 6 -50.14 3.54 28.29
CA VAL A 6 -49.19 4.59 27.91
C VAL A 6 -47.79 4.32 28.46
N PHE A 7 -47.66 3.78 29.68
CA PHE A 7 -46.37 3.50 30.31
C PHE A 7 -45.92 2.03 30.25
N GLY A 8 -46.81 1.07 30.01
CA GLY A 8 -46.47 -0.36 29.91
C GLY A 8 -45.75 -0.73 28.61
N SER A 9 -45.81 0.12 27.59
CA SER A 9 -45.15 -0.09 26.29
C SER A 9 -43.63 0.14 26.32
N GLY A 10 -43.10 0.76 27.38
CA GLY A 10 -41.67 1.10 27.51
C GLY A 10 -40.80 0.02 28.15
N TYR A 11 -41.39 -1.03 28.77
CA TYR A 11 -40.65 -2.03 29.55
C TYR A 11 -39.86 -3.04 28.70
N ASN A 12 -40.09 -3.07 27.37
CA ASN A 12 -39.32 -3.90 26.41
C ASN A 12 -38.06 -3.21 25.86
N SER A 13 -37.85 -1.92 26.14
CA SER A 13 -36.75 -1.14 25.57
C SER A 13 -35.36 -1.59 26.09
N GLY A 14 -35.27 -2.00 27.36
CA GLY A 14 -34.01 -2.44 27.96
C GLY A 14 -33.45 -3.75 27.38
N GLY A 15 -34.32 -4.64 26.88
CA GLY A 15 -33.90 -5.88 26.22
C GLY A 15 -33.32 -5.64 24.83
N ASP A 16 -33.98 -4.78 24.04
CA ASP A 16 -33.55 -4.41 22.69
C ASP A 16 -32.23 -3.63 22.70
N VAL A 17 -32.04 -2.73 23.68
CA VAL A 17 -30.75 -2.02 23.86
C VAL A 17 -29.62 -2.99 24.22
N LYS A 18 -29.85 -3.95 25.12
CA LYS A 18 -28.85 -4.98 25.47
C LYS A 18 -28.50 -5.85 24.26
N GLN A 19 -29.49 -6.24 23.46
CA GLN A 19 -29.26 -7.04 22.26
C GLN A 19 -28.49 -6.28 21.18
N LYS A 20 -28.83 -5.00 20.95
CA LYS A 20 -28.09 -4.11 20.04
C LYS A 20 -26.66 -3.88 20.50
N LEU A 21 -26.44 -3.69 21.80
CA LEU A 21 -25.11 -3.52 22.38
C LEU A 21 -24.27 -4.81 22.24
N ALA A 22 -24.84 -5.96 22.58
CA ALA A 22 -24.18 -7.26 22.43
C ALA A 22 -23.79 -7.53 20.96
N LYS A 23 -24.65 -7.16 20.01
CA LYS A 23 -24.35 -7.23 18.58
C LYS A 23 -23.16 -6.34 18.19
N LYS A 24 -23.15 -5.08 18.63
CA LYS A 24 -22.03 -4.15 18.37
C LYS A 24 -20.71 -4.66 18.95
N ILE A 25 -20.71 -5.15 20.19
CA ILE A 25 -19.50 -5.71 20.82
C ILE A 25 -18.96 -6.88 20.00
N LYS A 26 -19.85 -7.78 19.53
CA LYS A 26 -19.45 -8.90 18.68
C LYS A 26 -18.88 -8.43 17.34
N GLU A 27 -19.49 -7.44 16.72
CA GLU A 27 -19.01 -6.86 15.46
C GLU A 27 -17.65 -6.14 15.64
N GLU A 28 -17.41 -5.48 16.78
CA GLU A 28 -16.12 -4.86 17.13
C GLU A 28 -15.03 -5.91 17.35
N ALA A 29 -15.29 -6.94 18.17
CA ALA A 29 -14.34 -8.02 18.41
C ALA A 29 -13.94 -8.74 17.11
N GLN A 30 -14.89 -8.92 16.19
CA GLN A 30 -14.61 -9.49 14.86
C GLN A 30 -13.72 -8.58 14.01
N PHE A 31 -13.93 -7.26 14.06
CA PHE A 31 -13.07 -6.31 13.35
C PHE A 31 -11.65 -6.29 13.95
N GLU A 32 -11.54 -6.26 15.28
CA GLU A 32 -10.26 -6.30 16.00
C GLU A 32 -9.45 -7.54 15.63
N THR A 33 -10.08 -8.72 15.62
CA THR A 33 -9.43 -9.97 15.20
C THR A 33 -8.87 -9.87 13.77
N VAL A 34 -9.66 -9.36 12.82
CA VAL A 34 -9.20 -9.20 11.43
C VAL A 34 -8.09 -8.14 11.33
N ALA A 35 -8.16 -7.06 12.10
CA ALA A 35 -7.13 -6.04 12.14
C ALA A 35 -5.80 -6.61 12.66
N GLU A 36 -5.84 -7.44 13.70
CA GLU A 36 -4.66 -8.13 14.23
C GLU A 36 -4.07 -9.13 13.21
N GLU A 37 -4.91 -9.91 12.53
CA GLU A 37 -4.47 -10.86 11.50
C GLU A 37 -3.84 -10.18 10.27
N THR A 38 -4.36 -9.01 9.90
CA THR A 38 -3.92 -8.28 8.69
C THR A 38 -2.72 -7.38 8.93
N LYS A 39 -2.50 -6.94 10.17
CA LYS A 39 -1.40 -6.04 10.55
C LYS A 39 0.00 -6.53 10.12
N PRO A 40 0.40 -7.81 10.32
CA PRO A 40 1.70 -8.30 9.84
C PRO A 40 1.85 -8.21 8.32
N THR A 41 0.77 -8.43 7.57
CA THR A 41 0.77 -8.31 6.11
C THR A 41 0.98 -6.84 5.71
N ILE A 42 0.34 -5.89 6.39
CA ILE A 42 0.52 -4.46 6.14
C ILE A 42 1.98 -4.04 6.41
N ASP A 43 2.53 -4.40 7.57
CA ASP A 43 3.89 -4.03 7.98
C ASP A 43 4.95 -4.63 7.05
N SER A 44 4.78 -5.89 6.67
CA SER A 44 5.70 -6.55 5.73
C SER A 44 5.59 -5.99 4.31
N THR A 45 4.39 -5.65 3.84
CA THR A 45 4.17 -5.01 2.54
C THR A 45 4.86 -3.65 2.48
N PHE A 46 4.71 -2.83 3.52
CA PHE A 46 5.40 -1.55 3.62
C PHE A 46 6.92 -1.71 3.52
N LYS A 47 7.51 -2.64 4.28
CA LYS A 47 8.96 -2.91 4.23
C LYS A 47 9.41 -3.31 2.83
N LYS A 48 8.67 -4.22 2.18
CA LYS A 48 8.95 -4.65 0.80
C LYS A 48 8.93 -3.48 -0.18
N ILE A 49 7.94 -2.58 -0.08
CA ILE A 49 7.84 -1.40 -0.95
C ILE A 49 9.03 -0.46 -0.73
N ILE A 50 9.37 -0.13 0.53
CA ILE A 50 10.50 0.76 0.83
C ILE A 50 11.84 0.19 0.35
N GLN A 51 12.04 -1.11 0.55
CA GLN A 51 13.26 -1.82 0.16
C GLN A 51 13.28 -2.17 -1.33
N TYR A 52 12.22 -1.88 -2.08
CA TYR A 52 12.15 -2.20 -3.50
C TYR A 52 13.33 -1.57 -4.28
N ASP A 53 14.06 -2.45 -4.94
CA ASP A 53 15.15 -2.12 -5.85
C ASP A 53 15.12 -3.04 -7.07
N PRO A 54 14.75 -2.53 -8.26
CA PRO A 54 14.68 -3.33 -9.48
C PRO A 54 16.06 -3.73 -10.03
N SER A 55 17.14 -3.14 -9.53
CA SER A 55 18.51 -3.43 -9.99
C SER A 55 19.13 -4.64 -9.30
N VAL A 56 18.69 -4.94 -8.07
CA VAL A 56 19.31 -5.97 -7.21
C VAL A 56 18.54 -7.28 -7.21
N GLN A 57 17.22 -7.25 -7.45
CA GLN A 57 16.37 -8.32 -6.94
C GLN A 57 15.29 -8.81 -7.93
N ALA A 58 15.04 -10.13 -7.87
CA ALA A 58 14.46 -11.01 -8.88
C ALA A 58 13.08 -10.63 -9.46
N LEU A 59 12.79 -11.16 -10.66
CA LEU A 59 11.55 -11.04 -11.46
C LEU A 59 10.22 -11.19 -10.68
N PHE A 60 10.23 -11.75 -9.47
CA PHE A 60 9.04 -12.06 -8.69
C PHE A 60 8.65 -11.00 -7.66
N LEU A 61 9.52 -10.03 -7.34
CA LEU A 61 9.27 -9.06 -6.26
C LEU A 61 8.07 -8.15 -6.51
N GLU A 62 7.90 -7.72 -7.76
CA GLU A 62 6.74 -6.92 -8.15
C GLU A 62 5.44 -7.71 -7.96
N SER A 63 5.42 -8.97 -8.38
CA SER A 63 4.25 -9.85 -8.18
C SER A 63 4.00 -10.10 -6.69
N ASP A 64 5.03 -10.32 -5.89
CA ASP A 64 4.90 -10.52 -4.44
C ASP A 64 4.29 -9.31 -3.73
N ILE A 65 4.71 -8.10 -4.09
CA ILE A 65 4.15 -6.86 -3.53
C ILE A 65 2.69 -6.72 -3.98
N GLN A 66 2.39 -6.93 -5.26
CA GLN A 66 1.03 -6.87 -5.79
C GLN A 66 0.10 -7.89 -5.12
N ASN A 67 0.58 -9.12 -4.89
CA ASN A 67 -0.17 -10.17 -4.20
C ASN A 67 -0.43 -9.79 -2.74
N ALA A 68 0.54 -9.20 -2.04
CA ALA A 68 0.36 -8.74 -0.67
C ALA A 68 -0.65 -7.59 -0.56
N ILE A 69 -0.61 -6.64 -1.48
CA ILE A 69 -1.61 -5.57 -1.61
C ILE A 69 -3.00 -6.16 -1.88
N ALA A 70 -3.11 -7.13 -2.78
CA ALA A 70 -4.37 -7.82 -3.07
C ALA A 70 -4.92 -8.56 -1.84
N ALA A 71 -4.07 -9.16 -1.02
CA ALA A 71 -4.47 -9.80 0.24
C ALA A 71 -5.05 -8.77 1.24
N ILE A 72 -4.44 -7.59 1.37
CA ILE A 72 -4.99 -6.49 2.20
C ILE A 72 -6.36 -6.04 1.67
N LYS A 73 -6.49 -5.90 0.35
CA LYS A 73 -7.76 -5.54 -0.30
C LYS A 73 -8.84 -6.61 -0.09
N ALA A 74 -8.47 -7.89 -0.08
CA ALA A 74 -9.38 -9.00 0.18
C ALA A 74 -9.96 -8.96 1.61
N ALA A 75 -9.20 -8.44 2.60
CA ALA A 75 -9.71 -8.25 3.96
C ALA A 75 -10.93 -7.31 3.99
N TYR A 76 -10.93 -6.25 3.16
CA TYR A 76 -12.10 -5.39 2.97
C TYR A 76 -13.25 -6.14 2.27
N GLN A 77 -12.98 -6.85 1.17
CA GLN A 77 -14.02 -7.49 0.35
C GLN A 77 -14.90 -8.47 1.14
N ARG A 78 -14.33 -9.18 2.12
CA ARG A 78 -15.05 -10.12 2.99
C ARG A 78 -16.15 -9.46 3.83
N ARG A 79 -16.03 -8.16 4.13
CA ARG A 79 -16.94 -7.38 4.99
C ARG A 79 -17.20 -5.98 4.43
N ALA A 80 -17.38 -5.87 3.11
CA ALA A 80 -17.50 -4.59 2.41
C ALA A 80 -18.69 -3.70 2.85
N TYR A 81 -19.70 -4.29 3.49
CA TYR A 81 -20.85 -3.57 4.05
C TYR A 81 -20.50 -2.79 5.33
N ASP A 82 -19.41 -3.13 6.01
CA ASP A 82 -18.97 -2.48 7.24
C ASP A 82 -17.99 -1.35 6.91
N ASN A 83 -18.35 -0.13 7.29
CA ASN A 83 -17.54 1.06 7.05
C ASN A 83 -16.14 0.99 7.69
N ARG A 84 -15.97 0.25 8.80
CA ARG A 84 -14.67 0.13 9.47
C ARG A 84 -13.64 -0.55 8.59
N TYR A 85 -14.06 -1.54 7.80
CA TYR A 85 -13.18 -2.28 6.89
C TYR A 85 -12.68 -1.44 5.70
N LYS A 86 -13.25 -0.24 5.47
CA LYS A 86 -12.75 0.68 4.44
C LYS A 86 -11.29 1.07 4.67
N CYS A 87 -10.77 1.01 5.90
CA CYS A 87 -9.36 1.26 6.18
C CYS A 87 -8.44 0.34 5.35
N PHE A 88 -8.77 -0.94 5.22
CA PHE A 88 -7.99 -1.89 4.43
C PHE A 88 -8.00 -1.55 2.94
N LEU A 89 -9.14 -1.07 2.42
CA LEU A 89 -9.23 -0.60 1.03
C LEU A 89 -8.35 0.63 0.81
N GLN A 90 -8.39 1.61 1.71
CA GLN A 90 -7.56 2.81 1.59
C GLN A 90 -6.07 2.49 1.74
N GLN A 91 -5.73 1.59 2.66
CA GLN A 91 -4.35 1.12 2.84
C GLN A 91 -3.82 0.42 1.59
N ALA A 92 -4.61 -0.45 0.97
CA ALA A 92 -4.24 -1.12 -0.27
C ALA A 92 -3.99 -0.09 -1.39
N ARG A 93 -4.89 0.87 -1.58
CA ARG A 93 -4.73 1.95 -2.58
C ARG A 93 -3.49 2.81 -2.32
N PHE A 94 -3.24 3.14 -1.06
CA PHE A 94 -2.04 3.88 -0.67
C PHE A 94 -0.77 3.11 -1.02
N PHE A 95 -0.74 1.80 -0.77
CA PHE A 95 0.38 0.96 -1.17
C PHE A 95 0.51 0.79 -2.69
N GLU A 96 -0.58 0.73 -3.45
CA GLU A 96 -0.56 0.75 -4.93
C GLU A 96 0.13 2.02 -5.43
N MET A 97 -0.27 3.20 -4.93
CA MET A 97 0.33 4.49 -5.30
C MET A 97 1.80 4.55 -4.88
N MET A 98 2.11 4.25 -3.62
CA MET A 98 3.48 4.28 -3.10
C MET A 98 4.42 3.34 -3.87
N PHE A 99 3.94 2.17 -4.26
CA PHE A 99 4.73 1.23 -5.05
C PHE A 99 5.00 1.75 -6.46
N SER A 100 3.99 2.36 -7.10
CA SER A 100 4.15 3.02 -8.40
C SER A 100 5.20 4.14 -8.33
N ASP A 101 5.07 5.04 -7.35
CA ASP A 101 6.00 6.15 -7.14
C ASP A 101 7.44 5.64 -6.92
N ARG A 102 7.58 4.57 -6.11
CA ARG A 102 8.89 3.97 -5.85
C ARG A 102 9.51 3.40 -7.12
N LYS A 103 8.72 2.74 -7.97
CA LYS A 103 9.17 2.18 -9.24
C LYS A 103 9.63 3.29 -10.19
N GLU A 104 8.86 4.37 -10.30
CA GLU A 104 9.22 5.52 -11.12
C GLU A 104 10.50 6.19 -10.63
N LEU A 105 10.62 6.46 -9.32
CA LEU A 105 11.83 7.04 -8.74
C LEU A 105 13.08 6.20 -9.03
N ARG A 106 12.98 4.87 -8.91
CA ARG A 106 14.09 3.96 -9.24
C ARG A 106 14.46 4.00 -10.72
N GLY A 107 13.47 4.09 -11.61
CA GLY A 107 13.69 4.31 -13.04
C GLY A 107 14.44 5.61 -13.30
N ASN A 108 13.96 6.72 -12.73
CA ASN A 108 14.56 8.03 -12.89
C ASN A 108 16.03 8.08 -12.40
N TYR A 109 16.34 7.47 -11.25
CA TYR A 109 17.71 7.39 -10.77
C TYR A 109 18.62 6.61 -11.71
N LYS A 110 18.13 5.50 -12.27
CA LYS A 110 18.87 4.70 -13.25
C LYS A 110 19.11 5.48 -14.56
N ASP A 111 18.11 6.22 -15.01
CA ASP A 111 18.25 7.04 -16.22
C ASP A 111 19.26 8.17 -16.02
N ILE A 112 19.23 8.83 -14.86
CA ILE A 112 20.25 9.84 -14.49
C ILE A 112 21.65 9.22 -14.51
N GLU A 113 21.83 8.03 -13.95
CA GLU A 113 23.12 7.32 -13.96
C GLU A 113 23.59 7.02 -15.40
N ASN A 114 22.68 6.52 -16.24
CA ASN A 114 22.97 6.23 -17.65
C ASN A 114 23.33 7.49 -18.44
N TYR A 115 22.62 8.60 -18.21
CA TYR A 115 22.90 9.87 -18.87
C TYR A 115 24.24 10.44 -18.45
N ASN A 116 24.58 10.36 -17.16
CA ASN A 116 25.89 10.78 -16.67
C ASN A 116 27.01 9.96 -17.32
N LYS A 117 26.86 8.64 -17.40
CA LYS A 117 27.83 7.77 -18.08
C LYS A 117 27.98 8.13 -19.57
N SER A 118 26.87 8.29 -20.26
CA SER A 118 26.86 8.66 -21.69
C SER A 118 27.52 10.03 -21.94
N LEU A 119 27.34 10.98 -21.02
CA LEU A 119 27.99 12.28 -21.07
C LEU A 119 29.50 12.18 -20.89
N GLU A 120 29.97 11.37 -19.93
CA GLU A 120 31.40 11.14 -19.73
C GLU A 120 32.06 10.46 -20.94
N ASP A 121 31.40 9.44 -21.51
CA ASP A 121 31.88 8.77 -22.73
C ASP A 121 32.01 9.76 -23.90
N CYS A 122 31.03 10.66 -24.04
CA CYS A 122 31.07 11.72 -25.05
C CYS A 122 32.23 12.72 -24.82
N LYS A 123 32.48 13.11 -23.57
CA LYS A 123 33.61 13.98 -23.22
C LYS A 123 34.96 13.33 -23.54
N VAL A 124 35.11 12.05 -23.22
CA VAL A 124 36.33 11.26 -23.50
C VAL A 124 36.56 11.16 -25.01
N TYR A 125 35.52 10.80 -25.77
CA TYR A 125 35.59 10.71 -27.22
C TYR A 125 35.98 12.04 -27.87
N ARG A 126 35.36 13.15 -27.43
CA ARG A 126 35.70 14.50 -27.90
C ARG A 126 37.18 14.84 -27.64
N THR A 127 37.68 14.57 -26.45
CA THR A 127 39.09 14.82 -26.11
C THR A 127 40.03 13.97 -26.97
N GLY A 128 39.72 12.69 -27.19
CA GLY A 128 40.49 11.81 -28.06
C GLY A 128 40.54 12.32 -29.51
N LEU A 129 39.41 12.79 -30.05
CA LEU A 129 39.37 13.42 -31.38
C LEU A 129 40.24 14.68 -31.46
N GLN A 130 40.19 15.54 -30.45
CA GLN A 130 41.02 16.76 -30.41
C GLN A 130 42.52 16.42 -30.43
N GLN A 131 42.94 15.41 -29.67
CA GLN A 131 44.33 14.94 -29.69
C GLN A 131 44.73 14.38 -31.05
N ALA A 132 43.88 13.57 -31.68
CA ALA A 132 44.13 13.01 -33.01
C ALA A 132 44.28 14.11 -34.09
N ILE A 133 43.44 15.15 -34.04
CA ILE A 133 43.54 16.30 -34.95
C ILE A 133 44.84 17.07 -34.72
N MET A 134 45.23 17.32 -33.46
CA MET A 134 46.48 18.02 -33.13
C MET A 134 47.73 17.25 -33.58
N GLN A 135 47.73 15.93 -33.45
CA GLN A 135 48.83 15.08 -33.92
C GLN A 135 48.95 15.05 -35.44
N ARG A 136 47.83 15.20 -36.16
CA ARG A 136 47.82 15.21 -37.63
C ARG A 136 48.33 16.52 -38.25
N HIS A 137 48.35 17.60 -37.48
CA HIS A 137 48.84 18.92 -37.90
C HIS A 137 50.29 19.22 -37.45
N ARG A 138 50.99 18.25 -36.87
CA ARG A 138 52.45 18.26 -36.67
C ARG A 138 53.12 17.39 -37.72
#